data_AF-A0A081SF21-F1
#
_entry.id   AF-A0A081SF21-F1
#
_cell.length_a   1.000
_cell.length_b   1.000
_cell.length_c   1.000
_cell.angle_alpha   90.00
_cell.angle_beta   90.00
_cell.angle_gamma   90.00
#
_symmetry.space_group_name_H-M   'P 1'
#
loop_
_entity.id
_entity.type
_entity.pdbx_description
1 polymer ?
#
loop_
_entity_poly.entity_id
_entity_poly.type
_entity_poly.pdbx_seq_one_letter_code
_entity_poly.pdbx_strand_id
1 'polypeptide(L)'
;MQPNKYTALERLQVFKPVASFGVLRAALIEESGFAGEPNPTPSDGEVIEFAVLIGFEKCENLDCDLWYNARKGWFMQDNGENICRMCAVERNLEPEF
;
A
#
# COMPACT_ATOMS: atom_id res chain seq x y z
N MET A 1 -1.93 15.16 21.66
CA MET A 1 -2.38 14.60 20.36
C MET A 1 -3.65 13.83 20.61
N GLN A 2 -4.76 14.13 19.92
CA GLN A 2 -5.89 13.22 19.92
C GLN A 2 -5.43 11.90 19.27
N PRO A 3 -5.70 10.73 19.88
CA PRO A 3 -5.41 9.47 19.21
C PRO A 3 -6.22 9.45 17.91
N ASN A 4 -5.54 9.13 16.81
CA ASN A 4 -6.20 8.97 15.52
C ASN A 4 -7.27 7.89 15.68
N LYS A 5 -8.49 8.13 15.17
CA LYS A 5 -9.62 7.20 15.34
C LYS A 5 -9.33 5.82 14.73
N TYR A 6 -8.38 5.75 13.79
CA TYR A 6 -7.99 4.55 13.06
C TYR A 6 -6.47 4.33 13.12
N THR A 7 -6.05 3.08 13.27
CA THR A 7 -4.62 2.68 13.21
C THR A 7 -4.05 2.85 11.80
N ALA A 8 -2.73 2.79 11.63
CA ALA A 8 -2.12 2.84 10.30
C ALA A 8 -2.60 1.70 9.40
N LEU A 9 -2.75 0.51 9.98
CA LEU A 9 -3.30 -0.66 9.30
C LEU A 9 -4.72 -0.42 8.80
N GLU A 10 -5.61 0.07 9.66
CA GLU A 10 -6.99 0.36 9.28
C GLU A 10 -7.05 1.41 8.18
N ARG A 11 -6.19 2.43 8.24
CA ARG A 11 -6.09 3.46 7.19
C ARG A 11 -5.72 2.86 5.84
N LEU A 12 -4.73 1.95 5.82
CA LEU A 12 -4.26 1.29 4.61
C LEU A 12 -5.32 0.35 4.02
N GLN A 13 -5.92 -0.50 4.85
CA GLN A 13 -6.85 -1.52 4.39
C GLN A 13 -8.21 -0.97 3.93
N VAL A 14 -8.68 0.11 4.58
CA VAL A 14 -10.05 0.63 4.36
C VAL A 14 -10.08 1.80 3.39
N PHE A 15 -9.10 2.70 3.43
CA PHE A 15 -9.22 3.99 2.76
C PHE A 15 -8.19 4.24 1.65
N LYS A 16 -7.13 3.44 1.55
CA LYS A 16 -6.02 3.72 0.64
C LYS A 16 -6.06 2.84 -0.62
N PRO A 17 -6.45 3.37 -1.80
CA PRO A 17 -6.29 2.67 -3.09
C PRO A 17 -4.86 2.28 -3.38
N VAL A 18 -3.95 3.11 -2.88
CA VAL A 18 -2.56 3.13 -3.30
C VAL A 18 -1.71 3.67 -2.14
N ALA A 19 -0.51 3.14 -1.98
CA ALA A 19 0.46 3.57 -0.97
C ALA A 19 1.88 3.51 -1.54
N SER A 20 2.73 4.48 -1.19
CA SER A 20 4.16 4.39 -1.49
C SER A 20 4.85 3.47 -0.47
N PHE A 21 6.04 2.98 -0.83
CA PHE A 21 6.83 2.14 0.05
C PHE A 21 7.13 2.79 1.41
N GLY A 22 7.38 4.10 1.42
CA GLY A 22 7.58 4.86 2.67
C GLY A 22 6.36 4.90 3.58
N VAL A 23 5.14 4.92 3.01
CA VAL A 23 3.89 4.87 3.79
C VAL A 23 3.71 3.48 4.41
N LEU A 24 4.00 2.41 3.67
CA LEU A 24 3.96 1.05 4.18
C LEU A 24 4.96 0.83 5.31
N ARG A 25 6.18 1.36 5.15
CA ARG A 25 7.22 1.35 6.19
C ARG A 25 6.77 2.09 7.45
N ALA A 26 6.22 3.29 7.30
CA ALA A 26 5.73 4.08 8.44
C ALA A 26 4.59 3.37 9.18
N ALA A 27 3.69 2.72 8.43
CA ALA A 27 2.61 1.93 9.02
C ALA A 27 3.15 0.74 9.80
N LEU A 28 4.10 -0.03 9.25
CA LEU A 28 4.73 -1.13 9.97
C LEU A 28 5.37 -0.66 11.29
N ILE A 29 6.10 0.46 11.27
CA ILE A 29 6.69 1.04 12.49
C ILE A 29 5.60 1.37 13.54
N GLU A 30 4.50 1.99 13.10
CA GLU A 30 3.37 2.35 13.97
C GLU A 30 2.71 1.08 14.58
N GLU A 31 2.45 0.06 13.77
CA GLU A 31 1.81 -1.19 14.20
C GLU A 31 2.72 -2.04 15.11
N SER A 32 4.03 -2.14 14.80
CA SER A 32 5.02 -2.78 15.68
C SER A 32 5.08 -2.12 17.06
N GLY A 33 4.96 -0.79 17.10
CA GLY A 33 4.88 -0.05 18.36
C GLY A 33 3.64 -0.41 19.19
N PHE A 34 2.48 -0.61 18.55
CA PHE A 34 1.26 -1.05 19.23
C PHE A 34 1.33 -2.51 19.70
N ALA A 35 2.06 -3.37 18.99
CA ALA A 35 2.27 -4.78 19.36
C ALA A 35 3.21 -4.97 20.56
N GLY A 36 3.85 -3.91 21.05
CA GLY A 36 4.79 -3.97 22.19
C GLY A 36 6.22 -4.40 21.80
N GLU A 37 6.48 -4.57 20.51
CA GLU A 37 7.79 -4.91 19.95
C GLU A 37 8.20 -3.84 18.92
N PRO A 38 8.65 -2.65 19.38
CA PRO A 38 8.96 -1.55 18.48
C PRO A 38 10.10 -1.92 17.53
N ASN A 39 9.82 -1.90 16.24
CA ASN A 39 10.80 -2.02 15.17
C ASN A 39 10.90 -0.66 14.43
N PRO A 40 11.76 0.27 14.87
CA PRO A 40 11.85 1.61 14.28
C PRO A 40 12.52 1.62 12.91
N THR A 41 13.21 0.54 12.53
CA THR A 41 13.98 0.44 11.28
C THR A 41 13.73 -0.90 10.62
N PRO A 42 12.49 -1.17 10.17
CA PRO A 42 12.20 -2.40 9.45
C PRO A 42 13.02 -2.45 8.16
N SER A 43 13.51 -3.63 7.85
CA SER A 43 14.16 -3.97 6.59
C SER A 43 13.17 -3.90 5.43
N ASP A 44 13.67 -3.78 4.21
CA ASP A 44 12.81 -3.76 3.03
C ASP A 44 12.02 -5.06 2.87
N GLY A 45 12.60 -6.20 3.25
CA GLY A 45 11.93 -7.49 3.27
C GLY A 45 10.71 -7.50 4.19
N GLU A 46 10.85 -7.00 5.42
CA GLU A 46 9.75 -6.90 6.38
C GLU A 46 8.63 -5.97 5.88
N VAL A 47 8.97 -4.87 5.21
CA VAL A 47 7.98 -3.95 4.63
C VAL A 47 7.22 -4.63 3.48
N ILE A 48 7.90 -5.41 2.64
CA ILE A 48 7.27 -6.18 1.56
C ILE A 48 6.35 -7.25 2.13
N GLU A 49 6.81 -8.03 3.10
CA GLU A 49 6.00 -9.06 3.77
C GLU A 49 4.77 -8.44 4.42
N PHE A 50 4.93 -7.31 5.12
CA PHE A 50 3.83 -6.55 5.67
C PHE A 50 2.84 -6.10 4.60
N ALA A 51 3.31 -5.50 3.51
CA ALA A 51 2.47 -5.05 2.41
C ALA A 51 1.60 -6.20 1.84
N VAL A 52 2.23 -7.34 1.54
CA VAL A 52 1.54 -8.54 1.05
C VAL A 52 0.52 -9.06 2.08
N LEU A 53 0.90 -9.12 3.35
CA LEU A 53 0.03 -9.55 4.44
C LEU A 53 -1.26 -8.71 4.53
N ILE A 54 -1.15 -7.40 4.30
CA ILE A 54 -2.29 -6.47 4.36
C ILE A 54 -3.02 -6.33 3.03
N GLY A 55 -2.58 -7.03 1.97
CA GLY A 55 -3.25 -7.11 0.68
C GLY A 55 -2.80 -6.07 -0.35
N PHE A 56 -1.62 -5.49 -0.15
CA PHE A 56 -0.99 -4.57 -1.10
C PHE A 56 0.02 -5.32 -1.98
N GLU A 57 -0.02 -5.04 -3.27
CA GLU A 57 0.92 -5.58 -4.26
C GLU A 57 1.63 -4.44 -4.99
N LYS A 58 2.86 -4.69 -5.44
CA LYS A 58 3.65 -3.68 -6.12
C LYS A 58 3.04 -3.41 -7.50
N CYS A 59 2.95 -2.14 -7.88
CA CYS A 59 2.62 -1.77 -9.24
C CYS A 59 3.65 -2.36 -10.22
N GLU A 60 3.17 -3.01 -11.28
CA GLU A 60 4.04 -3.66 -12.26
C GLU A 60 4.67 -2.68 -13.26
N ASN A 61 4.14 -1.45 -13.34
CA ASN A 61 4.80 -0.37 -14.06
C ASN A 61 6.20 -0.07 -13.46
N LEU A 62 7.24 -0.24 -14.25
CA LEU A 62 8.65 -0.10 -13.83
C LEU A 62 8.99 1.28 -13.26
N ASP A 63 8.32 2.33 -13.74
CA ASP A 63 8.54 3.71 -13.30
C ASP A 63 7.65 4.12 -12.11
N CYS A 64 7.00 3.15 -11.46
CA CYS A 64 6.09 3.39 -10.34
C CYS A 64 6.60 2.71 -9.05
N ASP A 65 6.71 3.49 -7.97
CA ASP A 65 7.08 3.01 -6.63
C ASP A 65 5.87 2.70 -5.73
N LEU A 66 4.66 2.84 -6.27
CA LEU A 66 3.41 2.62 -5.55
C LEU A 66 3.02 1.15 -5.48
N TRP A 67 2.27 0.86 -4.44
CA TRP A 67 1.64 -0.40 -4.15
C TRP A 67 0.12 -0.19 -4.15
N TYR A 68 -0.62 -1.06 -4.80
CA TYR A 68 -2.07 -1.00 -4.87
C TYR A 68 -2.71 -2.06 -3.97
N ASN A 69 -3.92 -1.81 -3.48
CA ASN A 69 -4.65 -2.80 -2.71
C ASN A 69 -5.29 -3.84 -3.63
N ALA A 70 -4.61 -4.97 -3.82
CA ALA A 70 -5.07 -6.08 -4.65
C ALA A 70 -6.37 -6.69 -4.09
N ARG A 71 -6.49 -6.79 -2.75
CA ARG A 71 -7.69 -7.36 -2.09
C ARG A 71 -8.98 -6.57 -2.36
N LYS A 72 -8.87 -5.28 -2.66
CA LYS A 72 -10.00 -4.41 -2.98
C LYS A 72 -10.22 -4.22 -4.48
N GLY A 73 -9.41 -4.85 -5.34
CA GLY A 73 -9.46 -4.62 -6.79
C GLY A 73 -9.04 -3.20 -7.16
N TRP A 74 -8.15 -2.57 -6.39
CA TRP A 74 -7.69 -1.20 -6.62
C TRP A 74 -6.53 -1.12 -7.62
N PHE A 75 -6.62 -1.90 -8.69
CA PHE A 75 -5.68 -1.94 -9.80
C PHE A 75 -6.43 -1.95 -11.13
N MET A 76 -5.69 -1.79 -12.22
CA MET A 76 -6.16 -1.95 -13.59
C MET A 76 -5.21 -2.88 -14.33
N GLN A 77 -5.74 -3.63 -15.29
CA GLN A 77 -4.92 -4.40 -16.20
C GLN A 77 -4.66 -3.60 -17.47
N ASP A 78 -3.40 -3.41 -17.82
CA ASP A 78 -2.96 -2.75 -19.04
C ASP A 78 -1.85 -3.57 -19.69
N ASN A 79 -2.03 -4.00 -20.94
CA ASN A 79 -1.05 -4.83 -21.67
C ASN A 79 -0.57 -6.11 -20.92
N GLY A 80 -1.42 -6.68 -20.06
CA GLY A 80 -1.08 -7.85 -19.24
C GLY A 80 -0.37 -7.53 -17.93
N GLU A 81 -0.14 -6.24 -17.62
CA GLU A 81 0.43 -5.76 -16.37
C GLU A 81 -0.67 -5.29 -15.41
N ASN A 82 -0.57 -5.63 -14.13
CA ASN A 82 -1.39 -5.04 -13.07
C ASN A 82 -0.77 -3.72 -12.62
N ILE A 83 -1.34 -2.61 -13.08
CA ILE A 83 -0.90 -1.26 -12.73
C ILE A 83 -1.81 -0.64 -11.67
N CYS A 84 -1.23 0.22 -10.83
CA CYS A 84 -2.02 0.95 -9.85
C CYS A 84 -2.95 1.95 -10.55
N ARG A 85 -4.05 2.33 -9.88
CA ARG A 85 -5.02 3.29 -10.45
C ARG A 85 -4.42 4.66 -10.78
N MET A 86 -3.34 5.08 -10.11
CA MET A 86 -2.64 6.31 -10.50
C MET A 86 -1.98 6.19 -11.87
N CYS A 87 -1.23 5.10 -12.13
CA CYS A 87 -0.66 4.85 -13.45
C CYS A 87 -1.74 4.69 -14.52
N ALA A 88 -2.88 4.09 -14.18
CA ALA A 88 -4.01 3.98 -15.10
C ALA A 88 -4.51 5.37 -15.55
N VAL A 89 -4.70 6.30 -14.61
CA VAL A 89 -5.09 7.68 -14.91
C VAL A 89 -4.05 8.40 -15.77
N GLU A 90 -2.75 8.23 -15.48
CA GLU A 90 -1.67 8.81 -16.29
C GLU A 90 -1.65 8.28 -17.74
N ARG A 91 -2.07 7.02 -17.93
CA ARG A 91 -2.22 6.38 -19.24
C ARG A 91 -3.57 6.67 -19.92
N ASN A 92 -4.42 7.54 -19.35
CA ASN A 92 -5.79 7.82 -19.80
C ASN A 92 -6.69 6.57 -19.86
N LEU A 93 -6.46 5.61 -18.96
CA LEU A 93 -7.37 4.48 -18.76
C LEU A 93 -8.44 4.89 -17.76
N GLU A 94 -9.71 4.69 -18.11
CA GLU A 94 -10.84 4.96 -17.22
C GLU A 94 -11.01 3.81 -16.22
N PRO A 95 -10.80 4.03 -14.90
CA PRO A 95 -11.13 3.03 -13.90
C PRO A 95 -12.66 2.91 -13.78
N GLU A 96 -13.21 1.71 -13.98
CA GLU A 96 -14.61 1.45 -13.67
C GLU A 96 -14.84 1.61 -12.15
N PHE A 97 -15.89 2.38 -11.78
CA PHE A 97 -16.23 2.77 -10.40
C PHE A 97 -17.29 1.85 -9.79
#